data_AF-A0A1Q7DUK7-F1
#
_entry.id   AF-A0A1Q7DUK7-F1
#
_cell.length_a   1.000
_cell.length_b   1.000
_cell.length_c   1.000
_cell.angle_alpha   90.00
_cell.angle_beta   90.00
_cell.angle_gamma   90.00
#
_symmetry.space_group_name_H-M   'P 1'
#
loop_
_entity.id
_entity.type
_entity.pdbx_description
1 polymer ?
#
loop_
_entity_poly.entity_id
_entity_poly.type
_entity_poly.pdbx_seq_one_letter_code
_entity_poly.pdbx_strand_id
1 'polypeptide(L)'
;MPSFSNGRSGSKHGFGFNGTVSGFPTGVVFLTGGGSYDASTASNTIPSETFVHSGGGFRCTADVGQGPLKGCAAGEGVRWDTAQLLASTTFKCTGSDAAKPAATSDHAVVLLADFYRAGDGIDESFTAQMIVSETDIAPEIPGNQNLWVQGVGCGSAVVHFSN
;
A
#
# COMPACT_ATOMS: atom_id res chain seq x y z
N MET A 1 -31.37 28.59 -5.96
CA MET A 1 -30.42 28.15 -7.01
C MET A 1 -29.74 26.90 -6.49
N PRO A 2 -29.68 25.79 -7.23
CA PRO A 2 -28.88 24.65 -6.81
C PRO A 2 -27.39 25.02 -6.93
N SER A 3 -26.66 24.78 -5.85
CA SER A 3 -25.21 24.93 -5.80
C SER A 3 -24.59 23.72 -6.50
N PHE A 4 -23.93 23.94 -7.64
CA PHE A 4 -23.09 22.91 -8.24
C PHE A 4 -21.76 22.93 -7.50
N SER A 5 -21.45 21.83 -6.79
CA SER A 5 -20.13 21.62 -6.20
C SER A 5 -19.07 21.66 -7.30
N ASN A 6 -18.12 22.58 -7.20
CA ASN A 6 -16.91 22.58 -8.03
C ASN A 6 -16.24 21.21 -7.87
N GLY A 7 -16.26 20.40 -8.93
CA GLY A 7 -15.40 19.22 -9.00
C GLY A 7 -13.96 19.69 -8.88
N ARG A 8 -13.24 19.23 -7.85
CA ARG A 8 -11.79 19.31 -7.86
C ARG A 8 -11.33 18.46 -9.05
N SER A 9 -10.91 19.12 -10.11
CA SER A 9 -10.07 18.49 -11.13
C SER A 9 -8.69 18.30 -10.48
N GLY A 10 -8.55 17.30 -9.61
CA GLY A 10 -7.23 16.91 -9.16
C GLY A 10 -6.47 16.28 -10.33
N SER A 11 -5.17 16.55 -10.37
CA SER A 11 -4.28 15.89 -11.32
C SER A 11 -4.32 14.39 -11.00
N LYS A 12 -4.62 13.58 -12.03
CA LYS A 12 -4.60 12.13 -11.88
C LYS A 12 -3.18 11.67 -12.10
N HIS A 13 -2.60 11.05 -11.09
CA HIS A 13 -1.26 10.50 -11.13
C HIS A 13 -1.33 9.00 -11.38
N GLY A 14 -0.42 8.49 -12.20
CA GLY A 14 -0.21 7.06 -12.40
C GLY A 14 0.98 6.56 -11.58
N PHE A 15 0.90 5.35 -11.05
CA PHE A 15 2.05 4.70 -10.40
C PHE A 15 2.13 3.22 -10.79
N GLY A 16 3.34 2.67 -10.77
CA GLY A 16 3.61 1.25 -10.97
C GLY A 16 4.81 0.81 -10.14
N PHE A 17 4.76 -0.41 -9.62
CA PHE A 17 5.83 -0.93 -8.79
C PHE A 17 5.98 -2.45 -8.86
N ASN A 18 7.18 -2.90 -8.49
CA ASN A 18 7.52 -4.30 -8.28
C ASN A 18 8.60 -4.38 -7.19
N GLY A 19 8.31 -5.06 -6.08
CA GLY A 19 9.22 -5.11 -4.95
C GLY A 19 8.89 -6.19 -3.92
N THR A 20 9.72 -6.22 -2.88
CA THR A 20 9.58 -7.15 -1.75
C THR A 20 9.68 -6.39 -0.45
N VAL A 21 8.86 -6.76 0.53
CA VAL A 21 8.88 -6.18 1.88
C VAL A 21 9.11 -7.24 2.94
N SER A 22 9.82 -6.83 4.00
CA SER A 22 10.10 -7.63 5.20
C SER A 22 10.52 -6.70 6.36
N GLY A 23 10.72 -7.23 7.55
CA GLY A 23 11.32 -6.47 8.66
C GLY A 23 10.65 -6.68 10.01
N PHE A 24 9.39 -7.13 10.03
CA PHE A 24 8.81 -7.75 11.22
C PHE A 24 9.34 -9.17 11.43
N PRO A 25 9.21 -9.76 12.65
CA PRO A 25 9.91 -11.00 13.00
C PRO A 25 9.66 -12.20 12.09
N THR A 26 8.52 -12.23 11.40
CA THR A 26 8.21 -13.26 10.40
C THR A 26 7.59 -12.62 9.16
N GLY A 27 7.60 -13.33 8.04
CA GLY A 27 6.91 -12.90 6.82
C GLY A 27 7.78 -12.12 5.86
N VAL A 28 7.66 -12.49 4.60
CA VAL A 28 8.21 -11.76 3.46
C VAL A 28 7.12 -11.76 2.41
N VAL A 29 6.83 -10.59 1.84
CA VAL A 29 5.78 -10.44 0.82
C VAL A 29 6.38 -9.81 -0.42
N PHE A 30 6.19 -10.47 -1.54
CA PHE A 30 6.47 -9.95 -2.87
C PHE A 30 5.20 -9.33 -3.44
N LEU A 31 5.29 -8.12 -3.98
CA LEU A 31 4.17 -7.40 -4.57
C LEU A 31 4.53 -6.79 -5.92
N THR A 32 3.57 -6.82 -6.82
CA THR A 32 3.55 -6.02 -8.04
C THR A 32 2.25 -5.27 -8.13
N GLY A 33 2.24 -4.19 -8.88
CA GLY A 33 0.99 -3.56 -9.26
C GLY A 33 1.17 -2.10 -9.63
N GLY A 34 0.06 -1.39 -9.58
CA GLY A 34 0.00 0.00 -9.98
C GLY A 34 -1.43 0.43 -10.26
N GLY A 35 -1.56 1.64 -10.76
CA GLY A 35 -2.85 2.19 -11.12
C GLY A 35 -2.82 3.70 -11.20
N SER A 36 -3.97 4.31 -10.94
CA SER A 36 -4.13 5.77 -10.96
C SER A 36 -4.83 6.27 -9.72
N TYR A 37 -4.50 7.48 -9.29
CA TYR A 37 -5.05 8.11 -8.08
C TYR A 37 -5.11 9.64 -8.21
N ASP A 38 -5.88 10.27 -7.33
CA ASP A 38 -5.96 11.72 -7.17
C ASP A 38 -5.75 12.05 -5.69
N ALA A 39 -4.57 12.57 -5.37
CA ALA A 39 -4.17 12.89 -4.01
C ALA A 39 -5.13 13.87 -3.30
N SER A 40 -5.83 14.73 -4.05
CA SER A 40 -6.76 15.71 -3.49
C SER A 40 -8.05 15.10 -2.92
N THR A 41 -8.30 13.83 -3.24
CA THR A 41 -9.45 13.05 -2.75
C THR A 41 -9.10 12.15 -1.56
N ALA A 42 -7.83 12.04 -1.19
CA ALA A 42 -7.38 11.12 -0.16
C ALA A 42 -8.03 11.43 1.21
N SER A 43 -8.46 10.39 1.93
CA SER A 43 -9.19 10.53 3.21
C SER A 43 -8.82 9.40 4.18
N ASN A 44 -8.69 9.72 5.47
CA ASN A 44 -8.54 8.73 6.54
C ASN A 44 -9.88 8.32 7.17
N THR A 45 -11.00 8.92 6.78
CA THR A 45 -12.34 8.48 7.20
C THR A 45 -12.75 7.27 6.37
N ILE A 46 -13.13 6.16 6.98
CA ILE A 46 -13.47 4.91 6.28
C ILE A 46 -14.92 4.52 6.60
N PRO A 47 -15.79 4.26 5.60
CA PRO A 47 -15.54 4.43 4.17
C PRO A 47 -15.65 5.91 3.74
N SER A 48 -14.81 6.33 2.81
CA SER A 48 -14.97 7.58 2.03
C SER A 48 -14.82 7.28 0.55
N GLU A 49 -15.57 8.01 -0.28
CA GLU A 49 -15.31 8.03 -1.71
C GLU A 49 -13.98 8.75 -1.98
N THR A 50 -13.03 8.01 -2.57
CA THR A 50 -11.71 8.51 -2.97
C THR A 50 -11.42 8.04 -4.39
N PHE A 51 -10.65 8.80 -5.16
CA PHE A 51 -10.26 8.40 -6.51
C PHE A 51 -8.94 7.64 -6.46
N VAL A 52 -9.06 6.31 -6.52
CA VAL A 52 -7.97 5.39 -6.74
C VAL A 52 -8.47 4.14 -7.45
N HIS A 53 -7.76 3.76 -8.50
CA HIS A 53 -7.99 2.51 -9.22
C HIS A 53 -6.64 1.83 -9.37
N SER A 54 -6.31 0.99 -8.39
CA SER A 54 -5.07 0.23 -8.37
C SER A 54 -5.24 -1.17 -7.81
N GLY A 55 -4.34 -2.04 -8.27
CA GLY A 55 -4.26 -3.42 -7.83
C GLY A 55 -3.04 -4.08 -8.43
N GLY A 56 -2.90 -5.38 -8.19
CA GLY A 56 -1.82 -6.16 -8.76
C GLY A 56 -1.69 -7.53 -8.14
N GLY A 57 -0.51 -8.12 -8.27
CA GLY A 57 -0.19 -9.42 -7.70
C GLY A 57 0.45 -9.29 -6.32
N PHE A 58 0.19 -10.24 -5.44
CA PHE A 58 1.01 -10.42 -4.24
C PHE A 58 1.26 -11.90 -4.00
N ARG A 59 2.35 -12.19 -3.29
CA ARG A 59 2.66 -13.52 -2.79
C ARG A 59 3.43 -13.42 -1.49
N CYS A 60 3.01 -14.17 -0.47
CA CYS A 60 3.82 -14.39 0.72
C CYS A 60 4.92 -15.40 0.36
N THR A 61 6.18 -14.98 0.39
CA THR A 61 7.34 -15.85 0.12
C THR A 61 7.87 -16.49 1.40
N ALA A 62 7.43 -16.01 2.56
CA ALA A 62 7.59 -16.64 3.87
C ALA A 62 6.32 -16.42 4.72
N ASP A 63 6.08 -17.31 5.69
CA ASP A 63 4.90 -17.26 6.56
C ASP A 63 4.80 -15.94 7.33
N VAL A 64 3.65 -15.27 7.25
CA VAL A 64 3.36 -14.04 7.99
C VAL A 64 2.63 -14.39 9.29
N GLY A 65 3.30 -14.19 10.42
CA GLY A 65 2.80 -14.54 11.76
C GLY A 65 2.17 -13.38 12.55
N GLN A 66 2.22 -12.16 12.01
CA GLN A 66 1.75 -10.96 12.72
C GLN A 66 1.02 -9.97 11.81
N GLY A 67 0.34 -9.01 12.43
CA GLY A 67 -0.34 -7.93 11.73
C GLY A 67 -1.55 -8.41 10.93
N PRO A 68 -2.04 -7.57 10.01
CA PRO A 68 -3.26 -7.87 9.25
C PRO A 68 -3.12 -9.04 8.27
N LEU A 69 -1.91 -9.32 7.77
CA LEU A 69 -1.63 -10.46 6.89
C LEU A 69 -1.34 -11.76 7.66
N LYS A 70 -1.58 -11.80 8.98
CA LYS A 70 -1.34 -13.00 9.79
C LYS A 70 -2.11 -14.19 9.24
N GLY A 71 -1.38 -15.28 8.98
CA GLY A 71 -1.95 -16.51 8.41
C GLY A 71 -1.77 -16.63 6.90
N CYS A 72 -1.13 -15.67 6.25
CA CYS A 72 -0.64 -15.85 4.89
C CYS A 72 0.58 -16.77 4.89
N ALA A 73 0.41 -18.00 4.42
CA ALA A 73 1.49 -19.00 4.39
C ALA A 73 2.41 -18.81 3.18
N ALA A 74 3.63 -19.33 3.28
CA ALA A 74 4.60 -19.31 2.19
C ALA A 74 4.03 -19.96 0.93
N GLY A 75 4.07 -19.22 -0.16
CA GLY A 75 3.50 -19.61 -1.44
C GLY A 75 2.09 -19.10 -1.70
N GLU A 76 1.36 -18.62 -0.69
CA GLU A 76 0.00 -18.09 -0.82
C GLU A 76 -0.02 -16.65 -1.34
N GLY A 77 -1.20 -16.24 -1.80
CA GLY A 77 -1.47 -14.92 -2.39
C GLY A 77 -1.61 -14.98 -3.90
N VAL A 78 -2.55 -14.20 -4.42
CA VAL A 78 -2.84 -14.12 -5.86
C VAL A 78 -2.90 -12.68 -6.32
N ARG A 79 -3.77 -11.88 -5.70
CA ARG A 79 -4.03 -10.50 -6.10
C ARG A 79 -4.28 -9.60 -4.91
N TRP A 80 -4.16 -8.31 -5.13
CA TRP A 80 -4.66 -7.29 -4.24
C TRP A 80 -5.38 -6.21 -5.05
N ASP A 81 -6.33 -5.53 -4.44
CA ASP A 81 -6.95 -4.32 -4.97
C ASP A 81 -7.11 -3.27 -3.88
N THR A 82 -7.41 -2.05 -4.31
CA THR A 82 -7.49 -0.90 -3.39
C THR A 82 -8.90 -0.74 -2.88
N ALA A 83 -9.05 -0.70 -1.56
CA ALA A 83 -10.28 -0.33 -0.89
C ALA A 83 -10.45 1.19 -0.82
N GLN A 84 -9.38 1.93 -0.47
CA GLN A 84 -9.42 3.39 -0.32
C GLN A 84 -8.03 4.04 -0.42
N LEU A 85 -7.97 5.26 -0.96
CA LEU A 85 -6.79 6.13 -0.88
C LEU A 85 -6.78 6.87 0.47
N LEU A 86 -5.76 6.63 1.28
CA LEU A 86 -5.61 7.26 2.59
C LEU A 86 -4.85 8.57 2.48
N ALA A 87 -5.25 9.59 3.24
CA ALA A 87 -4.52 10.87 3.25
C ALA A 87 -3.13 10.72 3.89
N SER A 88 -3.04 9.92 4.95
CA SER A 88 -1.77 9.60 5.60
C SER A 88 -1.85 8.29 6.40
N THR A 89 -0.70 7.81 6.85
CA THR A 89 -0.59 6.78 7.87
C THR A 89 0.65 6.98 8.73
N THR A 90 0.74 6.23 9.82
CA THR A 90 2.00 6.02 10.53
C THR A 90 2.48 4.59 10.30
N PHE A 91 3.77 4.44 10.04
CA PHE A 91 4.35 3.15 9.67
C PHE A 91 5.65 2.86 10.44
N LYS A 92 6.04 1.59 10.41
CA LYS A 92 7.30 1.07 10.96
C LYS A 92 7.86 0.03 10.00
N CYS A 93 9.17 0.00 9.79
CA CYS A 93 9.81 -1.02 8.96
C CYS A 93 10.09 -2.29 9.77
N THR A 94 10.38 -2.15 11.07
CA THR A 94 10.60 -3.25 12.02
C THR A 94 9.81 -3.03 13.32
N GLY A 95 9.72 -4.06 14.17
CA GLY A 95 9.04 -3.97 15.47
C GLY A 95 9.69 -2.98 16.45
N SER A 96 10.99 -2.73 16.33
CA SER A 96 11.74 -1.82 17.21
C SER A 96 11.73 -0.36 16.75
N ASP A 97 11.26 -0.08 15.53
CA ASP A 97 11.32 1.27 14.97
C ASP A 97 10.35 2.22 15.70
N ALA A 98 10.75 3.49 15.76
CA ALA A 98 9.81 4.57 16.01
C ALA A 98 8.81 4.67 14.85
N ALA A 99 7.55 5.01 15.15
CA ALA A 99 6.55 5.22 14.11
C ALA A 99 6.85 6.51 13.34
N LYS A 100 6.75 6.45 12.01
CA LYS A 100 7.03 7.59 11.10
C LYS A 100 5.77 7.92 10.31
N PRO A 101 5.52 9.21 10.01
CA PRO A 101 4.40 9.58 9.14
C PRO A 101 4.73 9.32 7.66
N ALA A 102 3.73 8.92 6.89
CA ALA A 102 3.73 8.95 5.44
C ALA A 102 2.40 9.55 4.97
N ALA A 103 2.42 10.32 3.89
CA ALA A 103 1.25 10.99 3.34
C ALA A 103 1.15 10.76 1.83
N THR A 104 -0.08 10.68 1.34
CA THR A 104 -0.34 10.65 -0.10
C THR A 104 0.03 12.00 -0.71
N SER A 105 0.72 11.96 -1.84
CA SER A 105 1.19 13.10 -2.61
C SER A 105 1.37 12.69 -4.08
N ASP A 106 1.86 13.58 -4.93
CA ASP A 106 2.14 13.31 -6.36
C ASP A 106 3.24 12.22 -6.55
N HIS A 107 4.01 11.89 -5.51
CA HIS A 107 5.15 10.98 -5.56
C HIS A 107 5.08 9.83 -4.53
N ALA A 108 3.98 9.73 -3.79
CA ALA A 108 3.78 8.69 -2.80
C ALA A 108 2.28 8.40 -2.63
N VAL A 109 1.91 7.12 -2.55
CA VAL A 109 0.54 6.69 -2.30
C VAL A 109 0.45 5.91 -1.01
N VAL A 110 -0.55 6.24 -0.20
CA VAL A 110 -0.94 5.47 0.98
C VAL A 110 -2.29 4.82 0.69
N LEU A 111 -2.33 3.50 0.70
CA LEU A 111 -3.49 2.71 0.30
C LEU A 111 -4.00 1.89 1.48
N LEU A 112 -5.32 1.80 1.62
CA LEU A 112 -5.96 0.64 2.24
C LEU A 112 -6.21 -0.37 1.13
N ALA A 113 -5.65 -1.57 1.26
CA ALA A 113 -5.71 -2.60 0.23
C ALA A 113 -6.26 -3.91 0.79
N ASP A 114 -7.03 -4.59 -0.04
CA ASP A 114 -7.54 -5.92 0.20
C ASP A 114 -6.70 -6.95 -0.55
N PHE A 115 -6.37 -8.05 0.12
CA PHE A 115 -5.46 -9.10 -0.34
C PHE A 115 -6.21 -10.42 -0.40
N TYR A 116 -5.99 -11.20 -1.46
CA TYR A 116 -6.74 -12.41 -1.76
C TYR A 116 -5.82 -13.61 -1.94
N ARG A 117 -5.98 -14.63 -1.10
CA ARG A 117 -5.32 -15.93 -1.26
C ARG A 117 -5.96 -16.74 -2.37
N ALA A 118 -5.22 -17.72 -2.88
CA ALA A 118 -5.76 -18.69 -3.80
C ALA A 118 -6.81 -19.56 -3.07
N GLY A 119 -8.04 -19.57 -3.58
CA GLY A 119 -9.14 -20.35 -3.01
C GLY A 119 -10.19 -19.56 -2.26
N ASP A 120 -9.88 -18.33 -1.82
CA ASP A 120 -10.84 -17.43 -1.13
C ASP A 120 -11.74 -16.66 -2.14
N GLY A 121 -11.50 -16.84 -3.45
CA GLY A 121 -12.36 -16.32 -4.51
C GLY A 121 -12.38 -14.80 -4.59
N ILE A 122 -13.57 -14.22 -4.40
CA ILE A 122 -13.77 -12.75 -4.36
C ILE A 122 -13.84 -12.22 -2.93
N ASP A 123 -13.82 -13.09 -1.92
CA ASP A 123 -13.86 -12.67 -0.53
C ASP A 123 -12.44 -12.25 -0.12
N GLU A 124 -12.31 -11.07 0.47
CA GLU A 124 -11.02 -10.53 0.90
C GLU A 124 -10.42 -11.39 2.02
N SER A 125 -9.21 -11.90 1.83
CA SER A 125 -8.52 -12.68 2.87
C SER A 125 -7.98 -11.78 3.98
N PHE A 126 -7.44 -10.61 3.60
CA PHE A 126 -6.82 -9.66 4.50
C PHE A 126 -7.05 -8.23 4.02
N THR A 127 -7.20 -7.29 4.95
CA THR A 127 -7.18 -5.85 4.66
C THR A 127 -6.00 -5.23 5.40
N ALA A 128 -5.12 -4.55 4.67
CA ALA A 128 -3.92 -3.93 5.23
C ALA A 128 -3.58 -2.62 4.54
N GLN A 129 -2.84 -1.77 5.23
CA GLN A 129 -2.31 -0.55 4.62
C GLN A 129 -1.01 -0.83 3.86
N MET A 130 -0.81 -0.08 2.77
CA MET A 130 0.38 -0.13 1.93
C MET A 130 0.88 1.27 1.60
N ILE A 131 2.20 1.44 1.50
CA ILE A 131 2.82 2.67 0.98
C ILE A 131 3.67 2.29 -0.22
N VAL A 132 3.53 3.05 -1.32
CA VAL A 132 4.45 3.01 -2.47
C VAL A 132 4.94 4.43 -2.67
N SER A 133 6.26 4.62 -2.81
CA SER A 133 6.88 5.93 -2.89
C SER A 133 7.97 5.95 -3.97
N GLU A 134 8.16 7.10 -4.60
CA GLU A 134 9.30 7.30 -5.52
C GLU A 134 10.62 7.42 -4.75
N THR A 135 10.58 8.01 -3.56
CA THR A 135 11.75 8.22 -2.68
C THR A 135 11.72 7.32 -1.45
N ASP A 136 12.88 7.16 -0.82
CA ASP A 136 13.04 6.42 0.43
C ASP A 136 12.21 7.04 1.56
N ILE A 137 11.28 6.26 2.13
CA ILE A 137 10.42 6.66 3.25
C ILE A 137 11.10 6.45 4.61
N ALA A 138 12.21 5.70 4.66
CA ALA A 138 12.95 5.39 5.88
C ALA A 138 14.47 5.47 5.65
N PRO A 139 15.00 6.68 5.32
CA PRO A 139 16.39 6.88 4.91
C PRO A 139 17.43 6.59 6.01
N GLU A 140 17.01 6.44 7.26
CA GLU A 140 17.89 6.00 8.35
C GLU A 140 18.13 4.49 8.37
N ILE A 141 17.38 3.71 7.58
CA ILE A 141 17.56 2.27 7.42
C ILE A 141 18.39 2.04 6.14
N PRO A 142 19.48 1.25 6.19
CA PRO A 142 20.27 0.98 4.99
C PRO A 142 19.46 0.40 3.83
N GLY A 143 19.66 0.95 2.63
CA GLY A 143 18.97 0.56 1.40
C GLY A 143 17.67 1.35 1.18
N ASN A 144 17.18 1.36 -0.05
CA ASN A 144 16.00 2.14 -0.43
C ASN A 144 14.72 1.51 0.13
N GLN A 145 14.05 2.15 1.09
CA GLN A 145 12.76 1.72 1.61
C GLN A 145 11.67 2.51 0.89
N ASN A 146 11.15 2.02 -0.24
CA ASN A 146 10.15 2.75 -1.03
C ASN A 146 8.86 1.95 -1.26
N LEU A 147 8.74 0.82 -0.56
CA LEU A 147 7.54 0.00 -0.44
C LEU A 147 7.35 -0.43 1.02
N TRP A 148 6.12 -0.41 1.50
CA TRP A 148 5.79 -0.88 2.85
C TRP A 148 4.42 -1.55 2.89
N VAL A 149 4.29 -2.61 3.70
CA VAL A 149 3.01 -3.27 4.01
C VAL A 149 2.84 -3.40 5.52
N GLN A 150 1.67 -3.02 6.00
CA GLN A 150 1.33 -3.03 7.42
C GLN A 150 1.58 -4.39 8.08
N GLY A 151 2.40 -4.39 9.12
CA GLY A 151 2.72 -5.59 9.90
C GLY A 151 3.71 -6.56 9.23
N VAL A 152 4.16 -6.28 7.99
CA VAL A 152 5.21 -7.05 7.31
C VAL A 152 6.53 -6.29 7.35
N GLY A 153 6.51 -5.00 7.03
CA GLY A 153 7.68 -4.12 7.09
C GLY A 153 7.92 -3.35 5.80
N CYS A 154 9.16 -2.91 5.61
CA CYS A 154 9.59 -2.12 4.47
C CYS A 154 10.40 -2.95 3.48
N GLY A 155 10.63 -2.40 2.30
CA GLY A 155 11.64 -2.91 1.40
C GLY A 155 11.77 -2.08 0.16
N SER A 156 12.57 -2.62 -0.76
CA SER A 156 12.91 -1.96 -2.01
C SER A 156 12.00 -2.47 -3.13
N ALA A 157 11.57 -1.52 -3.95
CA ALA A 157 10.80 -1.73 -5.16
C ALA A 157 11.40 -0.89 -6.30
N VAL A 158 11.28 -1.42 -7.52
CA VAL A 158 11.35 -0.58 -8.71
C VAL A 158 10.02 0.14 -8.81
N VAL A 159 10.04 1.47 -8.79
CA VAL A 159 8.84 2.31 -8.75
C VAL A 159 8.89 3.35 -9.84
N HIS A 160 7.75 3.60 -10.48
CA HIS A 160 7.56 4.64 -11.48
C HIS A 160 6.29 5.43 -11.18
N PHE A 161 6.40 6.75 -11.12
CA PHE A 161 5.27 7.68 -11.09
C PHE A 161 5.18 8.43 -12.41
N SER A 162 3.96 8.76 -12.81
CA SER A 162 3.64 9.54 -14.02
C SER A 162 2.60 10.59 -13.69
N ASN A 163 2.78 11.79 -14.22
CA ASN A 163 1.97 12.98 -13.97
C ASN A 163 1.28 13.47 -15.25
#